data_AF-B2T7C9-F1
#
_entry.id   AF-B2T7C9-F1
#
_cell.length_a   1.000
_cell.length_b   1.000
_cell.length_c   1.000
_cell.angle_alpha   90.00
_cell.angle_beta   90.00
_cell.angle_gamma   90.00
#
_symmetry.space_group_name_H-M   'P 1'
#
loop_
_entity.id
_entity.type
_entity.pdbx_description
1 polymer ?
#
loop_
_entity_poly.entity_id
_entity_poly.type
_entity_poly.pdbx_seq_one_letter_code
_entity_poly.pdbx_strand_id
1 'polypeptide(L)'
;MSQYADLKAQIAKLQAQAEEARRTEIDNVVADIRQKIAEYGLTAQDLGFAVAAKRGRPPKKAPLPAKYQDPKSGNTWSGRGKPPKWIVGKNRERFLIGAA
;
A
#
# COMPACT_ATOMS: atom_id res chain seq x y z
N MET A 1 2.92 -25.65 -51.16
CA MET A 1 3.76 -25.26 -50.02
C MET A 1 4.81 -26.34 -49.80
N SER A 2 6.03 -25.99 -49.37
CA SER A 2 7.10 -26.97 -49.14
C SER A 2 6.87 -27.66 -47.78
N GLN A 3 7.06 -28.97 -47.71
CA GLN A 3 6.98 -29.79 -46.48
C GLN A 3 7.70 -29.16 -45.27
N TYR A 4 8.77 -28.41 -45.53
CA TYR A 4 9.53 -27.66 -44.52
C TYR A 4 8.73 -26.52 -43.87
N ALA A 5 7.91 -25.81 -44.65
CA ALA A 5 7.06 -24.73 -44.14
C ALA A 5 5.95 -25.28 -43.23
N ASP A 6 5.37 -26.43 -43.58
CA ASP A 6 4.34 -27.09 -42.77
C ASP A 6 4.92 -27.58 -41.44
N LEU A 7 6.12 -28.18 -41.45
CA LEU A 7 6.83 -28.59 -40.23
C LEU A 7 7.14 -27.39 -39.32
N LYS A 8 7.54 -26.24 -39.88
CA LYS A 8 7.75 -25.01 -39.09
C LYS A 8 6.46 -24.49 -38.46
N ALA A 9 5.35 -24.50 -39.19
CA ALA A 9 4.06 -24.09 -38.64
C ALA A 9 3.62 -25.00 -37.48
N GLN A 10 3.89 -26.30 -37.60
CA GLN A 10 3.59 -27.28 -36.56
C GLN A 10 4.44 -27.09 -35.31
N ILE A 11 5.75 -26.81 -35.47
CA ILE A 11 6.65 -26.47 -34.34
C ILE A 11 6.15 -25.22 -33.63
N ALA A 12 5.82 -24.15 -34.36
CA ALA A 12 5.34 -22.91 -33.75
C ALA A 12 4.05 -23.13 -32.94
N LYS A 13 3.14 -23.97 -33.44
CA LYS A 13 1.92 -24.34 -32.72
C LYS A 13 2.23 -25.12 -31.44
N LEU A 14 3.11 -26.11 -31.51
CA LEU A 14 3.51 -26.91 -30.35
C LEU A 14 4.25 -26.06 -29.30
N GLN A 15 5.08 -25.11 -29.72
CA GLN A 15 5.73 -24.16 -28.82
C GLN A 15 4.72 -23.25 -28.12
N ALA A 16 3.72 -22.74 -28.84
CA ALA A 16 2.66 -21.95 -28.23
C ALA A 16 1.88 -22.75 -27.16
N GLN A 17 1.56 -24.02 -27.46
CA GLN A 17 0.91 -24.93 -26.52
C GLN A 17 1.79 -25.23 -25.30
N ALA A 18 3.09 -25.42 -25.50
CA ALA A 18 4.04 -25.66 -24.41
C ALA A 18 4.14 -24.45 -23.46
N GLU A 19 4.18 -23.23 -24.01
CA GLU A 19 4.19 -22.02 -23.18
C GLU A 19 2.88 -21.79 -22.43
N GLU A 20 1.73 -22.14 -23.01
CA GLU A 20 0.44 -22.08 -22.34
C GLU A 20 0.35 -23.08 -21.17
N ALA A 21 0.80 -24.32 -21.40
CA ALA A 21 0.90 -25.33 -20.35
C ALA A 21 1.84 -24.86 -19.23
N ARG A 22 3.02 -24.34 -19.59
CA ARG A 22 4.00 -23.81 -18.63
C ARG A 22 3.43 -22.67 -17.78
N ARG A 23 2.65 -21.76 -18.36
CA ARG A 23 1.99 -20.67 -17.60
C ARG A 23 1.03 -21.24 -16.56
N THR A 24 0.20 -22.20 -16.96
CA THR A 24 -0.76 -22.85 -16.08
C THR A 24 -0.05 -23.59 -14.93
N GLU A 25 1.04 -24.30 -15.23
CA GLU A 25 1.86 -24.96 -14.21
C GLU A 25 2.48 -23.96 -13.23
N ILE A 26 3.05 -22.86 -13.74
CA ILE A 26 3.63 -21.81 -12.90
C ILE A 26 2.57 -21.20 -11.98
N ASP A 27 1.37 -20.90 -12.49
CA ASP A 27 0.28 -20.35 -11.68
C ASP A 27 -0.13 -21.29 -10.55
N ASN A 28 -0.22 -22.60 -10.84
CA ASN A 28 -0.52 -23.62 -9.85
C ASN A 28 0.58 -23.74 -8.79
N VAL A 29 1.87 -23.73 -9.20
CA VAL A 29 3.00 -23.77 -8.27
C VAL A 29 3.03 -22.51 -7.39
N VAL A 30 2.77 -21.35 -7.97
CA VAL A 30 2.69 -20.09 -7.20
C VAL A 30 1.56 -20.13 -6.18
N ALA A 31 0.41 -20.73 -6.52
CA ALA A 31 -0.70 -20.91 -5.58
C ALA A 31 -0.32 -21.82 -4.40
N ASP A 32 0.32 -22.97 -4.68
CA ASP A 32 0.81 -23.90 -3.64
C ASP A 32 1.85 -23.24 -2.73
N ILE A 33 2.83 -22.53 -3.31
CA ILE A 33 3.83 -21.79 -2.54
C ILE A 33 3.17 -20.74 -1.65
N ARG A 34 2.19 -19.99 -2.15
CA ARG A 34 1.45 -19.00 -1.34
C ARG A 34 0.71 -19.65 -0.18
N GLN A 35 0.11 -20.82 -0.40
CA GLN A 35 -0.55 -21.57 0.66
C GLN A 35 0.44 -22.01 1.73
N LYS A 36 1.59 -22.58 1.35
CA LYS A 36 2.65 -22.96 2.27
C LYS A 36 3.22 -21.76 3.03
N ILE A 37 3.43 -20.63 2.36
CA ILE A 37 3.85 -19.38 3.00
C ILE A 37 2.87 -18.97 4.10
N ALA A 38 1.56 -19.05 3.83
CA ALA A 38 0.53 -18.71 4.79
C ALA A 38 0.43 -19.71 5.95
N GLU A 39 0.52 -21.01 5.66
CA GLU A 39 0.41 -22.09 6.65
C GLU A 39 1.55 -22.06 7.67
N TYR A 40 2.78 -21.87 7.20
CA TYR A 40 3.98 -21.84 8.05
C TYR A 40 4.36 -20.43 8.50
N GLY A 41 3.61 -19.40 8.10
CA GLY A 41 3.90 -18.01 8.43
C GLY A 41 5.25 -17.51 7.88
N LEU A 42 5.71 -18.07 6.75
CA LEU A 42 7.00 -17.74 6.16
C LEU A 42 6.99 -16.30 5.67
N THR A 43 8.12 -15.62 5.85
CA THR A 43 8.34 -14.29 5.32
C THR A 43 9.33 -14.33 4.16
N ALA A 44 9.38 -13.26 3.37
CA ALA A 44 10.38 -13.12 2.32
C ALA A 44 11.82 -13.27 2.85
N GLN A 45 12.06 -12.91 4.11
CA GLN A 45 13.34 -13.09 4.77
C GLN A 45 13.68 -14.56 5.04
N ASP A 46 12.70 -15.39 5.43
CA ASP A 46 12.89 -16.83 5.66
C ASP A 46 13.18 -17.59 4.37
N LEU A 47 12.70 -17.06 3.24
CA LEU A 47 12.97 -17.57 1.90
C LEU A 47 14.28 -17.01 1.31
N GLY A 48 15.06 -16.24 2.08
CA GLY A 48 16.33 -15.66 1.65
C GLY A 48 16.20 -14.50 0.66
N PHE A 49 14.99 -13.97 0.44
CA PHE A 49 14.80 -12.77 -0.38
C PHE A 49 15.20 -11.54 0.43
N ALA A 50 16.07 -10.71 -0.15
CA ALA A 50 16.41 -9.42 0.43
C ALA A 50 15.15 -8.53 0.46
N VAL A 51 14.58 -8.33 1.65
CA VAL A 51 13.52 -7.35 1.85
C VAL A 51 14.16 -5.98 1.69
N ALA A 52 13.97 -5.35 0.53
CA ALA A 52 14.35 -3.96 0.36
C ALA A 52 13.70 -3.16 1.50
N ALA A 53 14.51 -2.58 2.38
CA ALA A 53 14.03 -1.80 3.50
C ALA A 53 13.04 -0.77 2.94
N LYS A 54 11.76 -0.88 3.28
CA LYS A 54 10.75 0.09 2.86
C LYS A 54 11.19 1.43 3.45
N ARG A 55 11.87 2.26 2.65
CA ARG A 55 11.99 3.71 2.85
C ARG A 55 10.62 4.33 2.58
N GLY A 56 9.60 3.83 3.26
CA GLY A 56 8.24 4.34 3.23
C GLY A 56 8.11 5.46 4.24
N ARG A 57 7.60 6.60 3.79
CA ARG A 57 7.25 7.76 4.61
C ARG A 57 6.64 7.32 5.95
N PRO A 58 7.07 7.88 7.09
CA PRO A 58 6.53 7.50 8.39
C PRO A 58 4.99 7.60 8.38
N PRO A 59 4.30 6.70 9.10
CA PRO A 59 2.84 6.70 9.14
C PRO A 59 2.33 8.10 9.49
N LYS A 60 1.35 8.58 8.72
CA LYS A 60 0.72 9.89 8.94
C LYS A 60 0.09 9.85 10.33
N LYS A 61 0.74 10.49 11.31
CA LYS A 61 0.22 10.56 12.69
C LYS A 61 -1.22 11.07 12.64
N ALA A 62 -2.11 10.41 13.38
CA ALA A 62 -3.52 10.78 13.44
C ALA A 62 -3.67 12.28 13.75
N PRO A 63 -4.63 12.98 13.12
CA PRO A 63 -4.88 14.38 13.40
C PRO A 63 -5.17 14.56 14.89
N LEU A 64 -4.46 15.48 15.54
CA LEU A 64 -4.66 15.74 16.96
C LEU A 64 -6.06 16.30 17.23
N PRO A 65 -6.64 16.02 18.41
CA PRO A 65 -7.90 16.63 18.81
C PRO A 65 -7.78 18.16 18.81
N ALA A 66 -8.85 18.82 18.38
CA ALA A 66 -8.99 20.26 18.48
C ALA A 66 -8.93 20.68 19.95
N LYS A 67 -8.08 21.67 20.28
CA LYS A 67 -7.95 22.22 21.64
C LYS A 67 -8.69 23.55 21.79
N TYR A 68 -8.82 24.32 20.71
CA TYR A 68 -9.47 25.62 20.70
C TYR A 68 -10.56 25.71 19.62
N GLN A 69 -11.65 26.42 19.87
CA GLN A 69 -12.74 26.69 18.93
C GLN A 69 -13.13 28.18 18.93
N ASP A 70 -13.36 28.73 17.75
CA ASP A 70 -13.89 30.09 17.59
C ASP A 70 -15.41 30.11 17.87
N PRO A 71 -15.91 30.89 18.85
CA PRO A 71 -17.34 30.99 19.15
C PRO A 71 -18.14 31.64 18.01
N LYS A 72 -17.51 32.37 17.09
CA LYS A 72 -18.22 33.05 15.99
C LYS A 72 -18.30 32.22 14.72
N SER A 73 -17.23 31.52 14.35
CA SER A 73 -17.15 30.78 13.09
C SER A 73 -17.17 29.26 13.25
N GLY A 74 -17.07 28.74 14.48
CA GLY A 74 -16.98 27.31 14.75
C GLY A 74 -15.63 26.67 14.37
N ASN A 75 -14.68 27.45 13.83
CA ASN A 75 -13.38 26.97 13.41
C ASN A 75 -12.56 26.43 14.59
N THR A 76 -11.95 25.27 14.41
CA THR A 76 -11.17 24.60 15.47
C THR A 76 -9.67 24.59 15.20
N TRP A 77 -8.86 24.65 16.25
CA TRP A 77 -7.40 24.58 16.18
C TRP A 77 -6.84 23.66 17.25
N SER A 78 -5.93 22.75 16.88
CA SER A 78 -5.32 21.76 17.78
C SER A 78 -4.19 22.33 18.65
N GLY A 79 -3.87 23.63 18.52
CA GLY A 79 -2.76 24.28 19.21
C GLY A 79 -1.38 23.96 18.64
N ARG A 80 -1.29 23.13 17.60
CA ARG A 80 -0.06 22.85 16.85
C ARG A 80 -0.06 23.63 15.52
N GLY A 81 1.11 24.14 15.14
CA GLY A 81 1.31 24.89 13.89
C GLY A 81 0.95 26.37 13.99
N LYS A 82 0.81 27.03 12.82
CA LYS A 82 0.51 28.47 12.76
C LYS A 82 -0.89 28.76 13.34
N PRO A 83 -1.02 29.65 14.32
CA PRO A 83 -2.31 29.99 14.91
C PRO A 83 -3.22 30.69 13.88
N PRO A 84 -4.52 30.34 13.82
CA PRO A 84 -5.51 31.03 12.99
C PRO A 84 -5.74 32.49 13.40
N LYS A 85 -6.15 33.34 12.45
CA LYS A 85 -6.37 34.79 12.67
C LYS A 85 -7.32 35.11 13.84
N TRP A 86 -8.27 34.23 14.15
CA TRP A 86 -9.27 34.48 15.19
C TRP A 86 -8.71 34.36 16.63
N ILE A 87 -7.63 33.60 16.85
CA ILE A 87 -6.98 33.40 18.17
C ILE A 87 -5.65 34.17 18.34
N VAL A 88 -5.04 34.62 17.23
CA VAL A 88 -3.80 35.41 17.27
C VAL A 88 -4.02 36.72 18.02
N GLY A 89 -3.15 37.02 19.00
CA GLY A 89 -3.18 38.26 19.78
C GLY A 89 -4.30 38.37 20.83
N LYS A 90 -5.10 37.32 21.03
CA LYS A 90 -6.17 37.28 22.04
C LYS A 90 -5.83 36.29 23.15
N ASN A 91 -6.50 36.42 24.31
CA ASN A 91 -6.41 35.40 25.35
C ASN A 91 -6.99 34.07 24.83
N ARG A 92 -6.12 33.06 24.75
CA ARG A 92 -6.40 31.74 24.15
C ARG A 92 -7.32 30.88 25.03
N GLU A 93 -7.36 31.15 26.33
CA GLU A 93 -8.18 30.41 27.30
C GLU A 93 -9.68 30.55 27.01
N ARG A 94 -10.08 31.72 26.49
CA ARG A 94 -11.48 32.01 26.08
C ARG A 94 -11.99 31.14 24.93
N PHE A 95 -11.09 30.43 24.25
CA PHE A 95 -11.41 29.60 23.10
C PHE A 95 -11.19 28.12 23.39
N LEU A 96 -10.86 27.72 24.61
CA LEU A 96 -10.60 26.31 24.96
C LEU A 96 -11.89 25.48 24.86
N ILE A 97 -11.82 24.36 24.14
CA ILE A 97 -12.90 23.38 24.07
C ILE A 97 -12.85 22.57 25.37
N GLY A 98 -13.86 22.72 26.23
CA GLY A 98 -13.92 22.05 27.54
C GLY A 98 -13.49 22.92 28.73
N ALA A 99 -13.38 24.24 28.56
CA ALA A 99 -13.42 25.16 29.70
C ALA A 99 -14.86 25.17 30.24
N ALA A 100 -15.06 24.49 31.38
CA ALA A 100 -16.23 24.68 32.25
C ALA A 100 -16.05 25.97 33.06
#